data_AF-A0AAW2IRR5-F1
#
_entry.id   AF-A0AAW2IRR5-F1
#
_cell.length_a   1.000
_cell.length_b   1.000
_cell.length_c   1.000
_cell.angle_alpha   90.00
_cell.angle_beta   90.00
_cell.angle_gamma   90.00
#
_symmetry.space_group_name_H-M   'P 1'
#
loop_
_entity.id
_entity.type
_entity.pdbx_description
1 polymer ?
#
loop_
_entity_poly.entity_id
_entity_poly.type
_entity_poly.pdbx_seq_one_letter_code
_entity_poly.pdbx_strand_id
1 'polypeptide(L)'
;MFENIFNTVMDIKEKMKDNMKARRDLKIICNRPKLELDERRPNVMPKAVYTLVKEQKRRVCEWIHSLKFHDGYESNLTRCVDMMELRMHDMKSHNCYVFMQKLIPIAFHEMLVEHV
;
A
#
# COMPACT_ATOMS: atom_id res chain seq x y z
N MET A 1 -10.97 -1.11 -5.66
CA MET A 1 -10.60 -1.71 -4.35
C MET A 1 -9.10 -1.82 -4.18
N PHE A 2 -8.40 -2.54 -5.07
CA PHE A 2 -6.93 -2.70 -5.05
C PHE A 2 -6.19 -1.38 -4.83
N GLU A 3 -6.44 -0.38 -5.70
CA GLU A 3 -5.73 0.90 -5.64
C GLU A 3 -5.84 1.56 -4.26
N ASN A 4 -7.01 1.54 -3.63
CA ASN A 4 -7.18 2.13 -2.30
C ASN A 4 -6.32 1.43 -1.24
N ILE A 5 -6.28 0.09 -1.26
CA ILE A 5 -5.49 -0.72 -0.33
C ILE A 5 -4.01 -0.47 -0.57
N PHE A 6 -3.58 -0.60 -1.83
CA PHE A 6 -2.19 -0.46 -2.21
C PHE A 6 -1.67 0.96 -1.95
N ASN A 7 -2.42 2.00 -2.32
CA ASN A 7 -2.07 3.39 -2.05
C ASN A 7 -2.01 3.71 -0.55
N THR A 8 -2.81 3.02 0.27
CA THR A 8 -2.77 3.18 1.73
C THR A 8 -1.51 2.53 2.32
N VAL A 9 -1.14 1.32 1.88
CA VAL A 9 0.11 0.65 2.31
C VAL A 9 1.35 1.40 1.83
N MET A 10 1.31 1.91 0.60
CA MET A 10 2.36 2.76 0.02
C MET A 10 2.32 4.21 0.51
N ASP A 11 1.39 4.58 1.40
CA ASP A 11 1.28 5.93 1.98
C ASP A 11 1.34 7.04 0.92
N ILE A 12 0.46 6.93 -0.09
CA ILE A 12 0.29 7.90 -1.17
C ILE A 12 -0.79 8.90 -0.75
N LYS A 13 -0.36 10.04 -0.21
CA LYS A 13 -1.22 11.05 0.45
C LYS A 13 -2.45 11.47 -0.36
N GLU A 14 -2.32 11.60 -1.68
CA GLU A 14 -3.40 12.06 -2.56
C GLU A 14 -4.46 10.99 -2.86
N LYS A 15 -4.11 9.70 -2.71
CA LYS A 15 -4.95 8.58 -3.15
C LYS A 15 -5.34 7.61 -2.03
N MET A 16 -4.71 7.70 -0.85
CA MET A 16 -5.05 6.83 0.28
C MET A 16 -6.39 7.20 0.91
N LYS A 17 -7.08 6.20 1.46
CA LYS A 17 -8.37 6.39 2.15
C LYS A 17 -8.21 6.61 3.66
N ASP A 18 -6.99 6.49 4.17
CA ASP A 18 -6.66 6.82 5.54
C ASP A 18 -6.52 8.34 5.70
N ASN A 19 -7.40 8.96 6.48
CA ASN A 19 -7.43 10.40 6.69
C ASN A 19 -7.91 10.72 8.11
N MET A 20 -7.82 11.99 8.49
CA MET A 20 -8.20 12.47 9.82
C MET A 20 -9.61 12.07 10.25
N LYS A 21 -10.58 12.10 9.32
CA LYS A 21 -11.96 11.69 9.62
C LYS A 21 -12.03 10.18 9.86
N ALA A 22 -11.41 9.39 8.98
CA ALA A 22 -11.31 7.94 9.14
C ALA A 22 -10.62 7.54 10.46
N ARG A 23 -9.61 8.28 10.93
CA ARG A 23 -8.96 8.03 12.23
C ARG A 23 -9.84 8.39 13.44
N ARG A 24 -10.73 9.39 13.32
CA ARG A 24 -11.74 9.68 14.36
C ARG A 24 -12.79 8.61 14.41
N ASP A 25 -13.27 8.17 13.24
CA ASP A 25 -14.23 7.07 13.15
C ASP A 25 -13.61 5.82 13.75
N LEU A 26 -12.35 5.50 13.39
CA LEU A 26 -11.59 4.35 13.91
C LEU A 26 -11.54 4.33 15.45
N LYS A 27 -11.41 5.47 16.14
CA LYS A 27 -11.47 5.54 17.61
C LYS A 27 -12.82 5.05 18.17
N ILE A 28 -13.92 5.30 17.45
CA ILE A 28 -15.28 4.95 17.86
C ILE A 28 -15.60 3.49 17.49
N ILE A 29 -15.20 3.06 16.28
CA ILE A 29 -15.62 1.77 15.72
C ILE A 29 -14.60 0.65 15.91
N CYS A 30 -13.35 0.95 16.27
CA CYS A 30 -12.26 -0.03 16.34
C CYS A 30 -11.40 0.16 17.60
N ASN A 31 -11.04 -0.92 18.27
CA ASN A 31 -10.10 -0.89 19.40
C ASN A 31 -8.64 -0.94 18.89
N ARG A 32 -8.13 0.17 18.34
CA ARG A 32 -6.75 0.29 17.83
C ARG A 32 -6.05 1.55 18.35
N PRO A 33 -5.65 1.58 19.63
CA PRO A 33 -5.09 2.78 20.27
C PRO A 33 -3.81 3.30 19.60
N LYS A 34 -3.01 2.41 19.00
CA LYS A 34 -1.79 2.80 18.25
C LYS A 34 -2.06 3.63 16.99
N LEU A 35 -3.31 3.66 16.50
CA LEU A 35 -3.72 4.39 15.31
C LEU A 35 -4.62 5.60 15.64
N GLU A 36 -4.96 5.81 16.90
CA GLU A 36 -5.78 6.95 17.32
C GLU A 36 -5.02 8.27 17.20
N LEU A 37 -5.75 9.35 16.90
CA LEU A 37 -5.15 10.68 16.88
C LEU A 37 -4.72 11.10 18.28
N ASP A 38 -3.53 11.69 18.38
CA ASP A 38 -3.06 12.28 19.64
C ASP A 38 -3.88 13.53 19.96
N GLU A 39 -4.58 13.53 21.09
CA GLU A 39 -5.36 14.67 21.56
C GLU A 39 -4.49 15.91 21.82
N ARG A 40 -3.20 15.72 22.12
CA ARG A 40 -2.22 16.81 22.30
C ARG A 40 -1.74 17.37 20.97
N ARG A 41 -1.81 16.59 19.89
CA ARG A 41 -1.40 16.95 18.54
C ARG A 41 -2.47 16.53 17.53
N PRO A 42 -3.66 17.15 17.56
CA PRO A 42 -4.82 16.71 16.80
C PRO A 42 -4.66 16.85 15.28
N ASN A 43 -3.57 17.48 14.81
CA ASN A 43 -3.25 17.63 13.38
C ASN A 43 -2.19 16.63 12.89
N VAL A 44 -1.68 15.75 13.76
CA VAL A 44 -0.65 14.76 13.43
C VAL A 44 -1.26 13.37 13.46
N MET A 45 -1.27 12.69 12.31
CA MET A 45 -1.66 11.27 12.25
C MET A 45 -0.47 10.39 12.64
N PRO A 46 -0.65 9.45 13.59
CA PRO A 46 0.38 8.45 13.83
C PRO A 46 0.53 7.56 12.60
N LYS A 47 1.79 7.29 12.24
CA LYS A 47 2.13 6.41 11.13
C LYS A 47 1.56 5.02 11.40
N ALA A 48 0.80 4.48 10.46
CA ALA A 48 0.21 3.16 10.65
C ALA A 48 1.28 2.07 10.49
N VAL A 49 1.18 1.01 11.29
CA VAL A 49 2.14 -0.11 11.27
C VAL A 49 2.23 -0.82 9.92
N TYR A 50 1.19 -0.73 9.10
CA TYR A 50 1.13 -1.31 7.76
C TYR A 50 1.67 -0.38 6.65
N THR A 51 2.08 0.85 6.97
CA THR A 51 2.60 1.79 5.97
C THR A 51 4.09 1.59 5.77
N LEU A 52 4.51 1.43 4.51
CA LEU A 52 5.90 1.18 4.18
C LEU A 52 6.78 2.42 4.42
N VAL A 53 8.04 2.18 4.81
CA VAL A 53 9.09 3.22 4.75
C VAL A 53 9.60 3.37 3.32
N LYS A 54 10.30 4.48 3.03
CA LYS A 54 10.78 4.80 1.66
C LYS A 54 11.57 3.65 1.02
N GLU A 55 12.48 3.02 1.77
CA GLU A 55 13.27 1.88 1.28
C GLU A 55 12.40 0.67 0.95
N GLN A 56 11.38 0.37 1.77
CA GLN A 56 10.43 -0.69 1.51
C GLN A 56 9.57 -0.37 0.26
N LYS A 57 9.08 0.86 0.12
CA LYS A 57 8.36 1.30 -1.09
C LYS A 57 9.22 1.09 -2.33
N ARG A 58 10.50 1.46 -2.27
CA ARG A 58 11.46 1.26 -3.36
C ARG A 58 11.62 -0.21 -3.74
N ARG A 59 11.81 -1.09 -2.75
CA ARG A 59 11.89 -2.54 -2.99
C ARG A 59 10.62 -3.10 -3.64
N VAL A 60 9.44 -2.69 -3.18
CA VAL A 60 8.17 -3.11 -3.83
C VAL A 60 8.14 -2.64 -5.28
N CYS A 61 8.43 -1.36 -5.55
CA CYS A 61 8.42 -0.82 -6.90
C CYS A 61 9.44 -1.50 -7.82
N GLU A 62 10.67 -1.75 -7.34
CA GLU A 62 11.71 -2.49 -8.08
C GLU A 62 11.27 -3.92 -8.38
N TRP A 63 10.69 -4.60 -7.38
CA TRP A 63 10.16 -5.95 -7.57
C TRP A 63 9.09 -5.97 -8.64
N ILE A 64 8.08 -5.08 -8.57
CA ILE A 64 7.02 -5.00 -9.59
C ILE A 64 7.59 -4.66 -10.97
N HIS A 65 8.56 -3.74 -11.03
CA HIS A 65 9.24 -3.36 -12.27
C HIS A 65 10.06 -4.53 -12.86
N SER A 66 10.49 -5.48 -12.03
CA SER A 66 11.22 -6.67 -12.47
C SER A 66 10.31 -7.82 -12.91
N LEU A 67 9.00 -7.77 -12.59
CA LEU A 67 8.06 -8.84 -12.89
C LEU A 67 7.90 -9.03 -14.40
N LYS A 68 8.12 -10.27 -14.84
CA LYS A 68 7.84 -10.74 -16.19
C LYS A 68 6.88 -11.91 -16.12
N PHE A 69 5.82 -11.83 -16.91
CA PHE A 69 4.86 -12.91 -17.06
C PHE A 69 4.98 -13.53 -18.45
N HIS A 70 4.60 -14.81 -18.57
CA HIS A 70 4.45 -15.44 -19.87
C HIS A 70 3.34 -14.73 -20.65
N ASP A 71 3.47 -14.72 -21.98
CA ASP A 71 2.51 -14.05 -22.85
C ASP A 71 1.09 -14.61 -22.62
N GLY A 72 0.10 -13.72 -22.51
CA GLY A 72 -1.29 -14.06 -22.20
C GLY A 72 -1.67 -14.23 -20.71
N TYR A 73 -0.72 -14.22 -19.76
CA TYR A 73 -1.06 -14.28 -18.33
C TYR A 73 -1.44 -12.91 -17.77
N GLU A 74 -0.54 -11.94 -17.92
CA GLU A 74 -0.72 -10.58 -17.43
C GLU A 74 -0.05 -9.57 -18.36
N SER A 75 -0.58 -8.35 -18.38
CA SER A 75 0.07 -7.27 -19.11
C SER A 75 1.31 -6.76 -18.37
N ASN A 76 2.27 -6.19 -19.10
CA ASN A 76 3.55 -5.75 -18.54
C ASN A 76 3.35 -4.69 -17.42
N LEU A 77 3.49 -5.11 -16.16
CA LEU A 77 3.31 -4.29 -14.96
C LEU A 77 4.38 -3.21 -14.80
N THR A 78 5.52 -3.34 -15.47
CA THR A 78 6.59 -2.34 -15.49
C THR A 78 6.06 -0.95 -15.87
N ARG A 79 5.10 -0.91 -16.81
CA ARG A 79 4.49 0.34 -17.29
C ARG A 79 3.60 1.02 -16.25
N CYS A 80 3.19 0.30 -15.20
CA CYS A 80 2.31 0.78 -14.17
C CYS A 80 3.07 1.32 -12.95
N VAL A 81 4.41 1.35 -12.97
CA VAL A 81 5.24 1.76 -11.83
C VAL A 81 6.00 3.04 -12.18
N ASP A 82 5.89 4.04 -11.30
CA ASP A 82 6.70 5.24 -11.33
C ASP A 82 7.81 5.10 -10.29
N MET A 83 9.04 4.90 -10.75
CA MET A 83 10.23 4.70 -9.91
C MET A 83 10.73 5.99 -9.24
N MET A 84 10.33 7.16 -9.75
CA MET A 84 10.72 8.46 -9.16
C MET A 84 9.80 8.78 -7.98
N GLU A 85 8.49 8.64 -8.18
CA GLU A 85 7.48 8.92 -7.16
C GLU A 85 7.15 7.71 -6.26
N LEU A 86 7.73 6.54 -6.54
CA LEU A 86 7.51 5.27 -5.81
C LEU A 86 6.02 4.92 -5.68
N ARG A 87 5.28 5.02 -6.79
CA ARG A 87 3.83 4.81 -6.84
C ARG A 87 3.42 4.01 -8.07
N MET A 88 2.21 3.46 -8.02
CA MET A 88 1.60 2.81 -9.18
C MET A 88 0.58 3.71 -9.87
N HIS A 89 0.43 3.53 -11.17
CA HIS A 89 -0.54 4.22 -12.01
C HIS A 89 -1.09 3.30 -13.09
N ASP A 90 -2.30 3.62 -13.57
CA ASP A 90 -2.93 3.04 -14.76
C ASP A 90 -2.94 1.50 -14.83
N MET A 91 -3.12 0.84 -13.68
CA MET A 91 -3.31 -0.61 -13.64
C MET A 91 -4.71 -0.98 -14.12
N LYS A 92 -4.78 -1.89 -15.09
CA LYS A 92 -6.04 -2.48 -15.54
C LYS A 92 -6.67 -3.34 -14.44
N SER A 93 -8.00 -3.46 -14.46
CA SER A 93 -8.75 -4.26 -13.48
C SER A 93 -8.28 -5.71 -13.37
N HIS A 94 -7.90 -6.33 -14.51
CA HIS A 94 -7.34 -7.69 -14.56
C HIS A 94 -6.03 -7.79 -13.77
N ASN A 95 -5.06 -6.92 -14.09
CA ASN A 95 -3.79 -6.81 -13.36
C ASN A 95 -4.01 -6.60 -11.86
N CYS A 96 -4.93 -5.69 -11.48
CA CYS A 96 -5.26 -5.42 -10.09
C CYS A 96 -5.79 -6.68 -9.39
N TYR A 97 -6.63 -7.46 -10.08
CA TYR A 97 -7.20 -8.70 -9.55
C TYR A 97 -6.12 -9.76 -9.33
N VAL A 98 -5.27 -10.01 -10.32
CA VAL A 98 -4.16 -10.97 -10.18
C VAL A 98 -3.17 -10.50 -9.11
N PHE A 99 -2.91 -9.19 -9.03
CA PHE A 99 -2.06 -8.65 -7.99
C PHE A 99 -2.63 -8.95 -6.60
N MET A 100 -3.92 -8.64 -6.38
CA MET A 100 -4.59 -8.94 -5.11
C MET A 100 -4.57 -10.42 -4.75
N GLN A 101 -4.85 -11.29 -5.71
CA GLN A 101 -5.00 -12.72 -5.44
C GLN A 101 -3.69 -13.49 -5.32
N LYS A 102 -2.68 -13.10 -6.10
CA LYS A 102 -1.47 -13.91 -6.31
C LYS A 102 -0.19 -13.21 -5.86
N LEU A 103 -0.14 -11.88 -5.98
CA LEU A 103 1.11 -11.14 -5.83
C LEU A 103 1.24 -10.45 -4.47
N ILE A 104 0.15 -10.07 -3.80
CA ILE A 104 0.21 -9.40 -2.47
C ILE A 104 1.08 -10.19 -1.47
N PRO A 105 0.89 -11.49 -1.25
CA PRO A 105 1.68 -12.22 -0.26
C PRO A 105 3.18 -12.22 -0.60
N ILE A 106 3.52 -12.23 -1.89
CA ILE A 106 4.90 -12.24 -2.39
C ILE A 106 5.51 -10.84 -2.27
N ALA A 107 4.77 -9.81 -2.69
CA ALA A 107 5.20 -8.42 -2.71
C ALA A 107 5.62 -7.91 -1.33
N PHE A 108 4.93 -8.37 -0.28
CA PHE A 108 5.16 -7.93 1.10
C PHE A 108 5.82 -9.02 1.96
N HIS A 109 6.20 -10.17 1.39
CA HIS A 109 6.74 -11.31 2.16
C HIS A 109 7.93 -10.90 3.05
N GLU A 110 8.90 -10.19 2.47
CA GLU A 110 10.11 -9.73 3.17
C GLU A 110 9.87 -8.51 4.08
N MET A 111 8.66 -7.95 4.08
CA MET A 111 8.31 -6.70 4.79
C MET A 111 7.40 -6.95 5.99
N LEU A 112 6.78 -8.12 6.05
CA LEU A 112 6.05 -8.55 7.23
C LEU A 112 7.07 -8.93 8.29
N VAL A 113 7.07 -8.20 9.41
CA VAL A 113 7.81 -8.62 10.61
C VAL A 113 7.30 -10.02 10.96
N GLU A 114 8.20 -11.01 11.02
CA GLU A 114 7.87 -12.31 11.58
C GLU A 114 7.19 -12.04 12.93
N HIS A 115 5.94 -12.48 13.06
CA HIS A 115 5.31 -12.49 14.36
C HIS A 115 6.06 -13.55 15.17
N VAL A 116 6.93 -13.10 16.07
CA VAL A 116 7.41 -13.90 17.20
C VAL A 116 6.29 -14.02 18.23
#